data_AF-A0A356PEY1-F1
#
_entry.id   AF-A0A356PEY1-F1
#
_cell.length_a   1.000
_cell.length_b   1.000
_cell.length_c   1.000
_cell.angle_alpha   90.00
_cell.angle_beta   90.00
_cell.angle_gamma   90.00
#
_symmetry.space_group_name_H-M   'P 1'
#
loop_
_entity.id
_entity.type
_entity.pdbx_description
1 polymer ?
#
loop_
_entity_poly.entity_id
_entity_poly.type
_entity_poly.pdbx_seq_one_letter_code
_entity_poly.pdbx_strand_id
1 'polypeptide(L)'
;IRDRVWTITDGEGEFVLDNIIYDVKPGDVLRIPVGAKHGVKATTDLEFIEVQSGNDLVEDDIVRIFMSWDDVEKHCTKAGDKHLKRLNHA
;
A
#
# COMPACT_ATOMS: atom_id res chain seq x y z
N ILE A 1 10.09 -15.51 7.63
CA ILE A 1 8.87 -14.69 7.72
C ILE A 1 9.34 -13.28 8.01
N ARG A 2 9.00 -12.29 7.17
CA ARG A 2 9.43 -10.89 7.31
C ARG A 2 8.21 -10.00 7.43
N ASP A 3 8.08 -9.26 8.51
CA ASP A 3 7.08 -8.21 8.65
C ASP A 3 7.71 -6.83 8.46
N ARG A 4 6.94 -5.92 7.87
CA ARG A 4 7.33 -4.53 7.66
C ARG A 4 6.30 -3.60 8.27
N VAL A 5 6.80 -2.50 8.82
CA VAL A 5 5.99 -1.39 9.27
C VAL A 5 6.52 -0.13 8.61
N TRP A 6 5.65 0.59 7.91
CA TRP A 6 5.95 1.92 7.40
C TRP A 6 5.25 2.95 8.28
N THR A 7 5.98 3.98 8.69
CA THR A 7 5.43 5.12 9.43
C THR A 7 5.58 6.37 8.59
N ILE A 8 4.48 6.99 8.19
CA ILE A 8 4.53 8.24 7.41
C ILE A 8 4.93 9.38 8.34
N THR A 9 6.01 10.08 8.00
CA THR A 9 6.58 11.15 8.82
C THR A 9 6.27 12.53 8.27
N ASP A 10 6.13 12.68 6.96
CA ASP A 10 5.73 13.92 6.31
C ASP A 10 5.05 13.66 4.96
N GLY A 11 4.27 14.62 4.48
CA GLY A 11 3.57 14.53 3.19
C GLY A 11 2.36 13.60 3.15
N GLU A 12 1.75 13.53 1.96
CA GLU A 12 0.55 12.77 1.66
C GLU A 12 0.75 11.88 0.42
N GLY A 13 -0.01 10.79 0.36
CA GLY A 13 0.02 9.88 -0.78
C GLY A 13 -1.08 8.84 -0.78
N GLU A 14 -0.98 7.94 -1.75
CA GLU A 14 -1.85 6.78 -1.90
C GLU A 14 -1.02 5.52 -1.62
N PHE A 15 -1.46 4.69 -0.68
CA PHE A 15 -0.84 3.43 -0.34
C PHE A 15 -1.74 2.27 -0.73
N VAL A 16 -1.24 1.31 -1.51
CA VAL A 16 -1.97 0.09 -1.81
C VAL A 16 -1.54 -1.04 -0.87
N LEU A 17 -2.52 -1.81 -0.37
CA LEU A 17 -2.33 -3.07 0.34
C LEU A 17 -3.37 -4.08 -0.11
N ASP A 18 -2.91 -5.21 -0.67
CA ASP A 18 -3.75 -6.31 -1.16
C ASP A 18 -4.94 -5.86 -2.02
N ASN A 19 -4.64 -4.99 -3.00
CA ASN A 19 -5.55 -4.40 -3.97
C ASN A 19 -6.53 -3.35 -3.41
N ILE A 20 -6.32 -2.87 -2.19
CA ILE A 20 -7.06 -1.74 -1.63
C ILE A 20 -6.12 -0.54 -1.53
N ILE A 21 -6.52 0.59 -2.11
CA ILE A 21 -5.78 1.86 -2.06
C ILE A 21 -6.31 2.69 -0.90
N TYR A 22 -5.43 3.19 -0.05
CA TYR A 22 -5.73 4.04 1.09
C TYR A 22 -5.04 5.39 0.88
N ASP A 23 -5.69 6.47 1.25
CA ASP A 23 -4.99 7.75 1.42
C ASP A 23 -4.17 7.69 2.71
N VAL A 24 -2.94 8.20 2.67
CA VAL A 24 -2.01 8.21 3.82
C VAL A 24 -1.47 9.61 4.07
N LYS A 25 -1.19 9.90 5.33
CA LYS A 25 -0.73 11.20 5.83
C LYS A 25 0.20 11.04 7.05
N PRO A 26 0.83 12.12 7.53
CA PRO A 26 1.77 12.04 8.64
C PRO A 26 1.11 11.49 9.90
N GLY A 27 1.78 10.54 10.57
CA GLY A 27 1.29 9.83 11.74
C GLY A 27 0.60 8.50 11.44
N ASP A 28 0.32 8.17 10.17
CA ASP A 28 -0.20 6.86 9.80
C ASP A 28 0.87 5.77 9.93
N VAL A 29 0.44 4.61 10.44
CA VAL A 29 1.29 3.43 10.63
C VAL A 29 0.72 2.27 9.80
N LEU A 30 1.47 1.87 8.79
CA LEU A 30 1.08 0.86 7.80
C LEU A 30 1.79 -0.44 8.12
N ARG A 31 1.03 -1.47 8.53
CA ARG A 31 1.57 -2.80 8.75
C ARG A 31 1.44 -3.62 7.47
N ILE A 32 2.57 -4.11 6.95
CA ILE A 32 2.64 -4.87 5.70
C ILE A 32 2.95 -6.34 6.06
N PRO A 33 1.96 -7.24 5.96
CA PRO A 33 2.17 -8.66 6.19
C PRO A 33 3.11 -9.29 5.16
N VAL A 34 3.62 -10.47 5.52
CA VAL A 34 4.50 -11.25 4.64
C VAL A 34 3.74 -11.66 3.38
N GLY A 35 4.30 -11.36 2.22
CA GLY A 35 3.70 -11.69 0.93
C GLY A 35 2.57 -10.76 0.49
N ALA A 36 2.23 -9.73 1.28
CA ALA A 36 1.22 -8.75 0.89
C ALA A 36 1.70 -7.90 -0.28
N LYS A 37 0.81 -7.67 -1.25
CA LYS A 37 1.07 -6.77 -2.38
C LYS A 37 0.92 -5.35 -1.87
N HIS A 38 1.95 -4.53 -2.02
CA HIS A 38 1.92 -3.16 -1.53
C HIS A 38 2.75 -2.24 -2.42
N GLY A 39 2.47 -0.94 -2.31
CA GLY A 39 3.13 0.12 -3.05
C GLY A 39 2.62 1.47 -2.58
N VAL A 40 3.36 2.53 -2.85
CA VAL A 40 2.98 3.89 -2.49
C VAL A 40 3.22 4.84 -3.65
N LYS A 41 2.30 5.78 -3.83
CA LYS A 41 2.44 6.93 -4.73
C LYS A 41 2.33 8.20 -3.90
N ALA A 42 3.36 9.01 -3.97
CA ALA A 42 3.39 10.35 -3.42
C ALA A 42 2.41 11.27 -4.16
N THR A 43 1.54 11.99 -3.43
CA THR A 43 0.73 13.11 -3.97
C THR A 43 1.37 14.45 -3.63
N THR A 44 2.11 14.52 -2.53
CA THR A 44 3.07 15.59 -2.19
C THR A 44 4.45 14.98 -1.99
N ASP A 45 5.46 15.79 -1.64
CA ASP A 45 6.73 15.24 -1.15
C ASP A 45 6.46 14.38 0.08
N LEU A 46 6.70 13.07 0.00
CA LEU A 46 6.25 12.06 0.96
C LEU A 46 7.45 11.38 1.60
N GLU A 47 7.53 11.44 2.92
CA GLU A 47 8.57 10.81 3.72
C GLU A 47 7.98 9.74 4.63
N PHE A 48 8.67 8.61 4.73
CA PHE A 48 8.29 7.56 5.66
C PHE A 48 9.50 6.76 6.13
N ILE A 49 9.35 6.14 7.30
CA ILE A 49 10.34 5.24 7.88
C ILE A 49 9.86 3.80 7.70
N GLU A 50 10.68 2.97 7.07
CA GLU A 50 10.50 1.52 7.05
C GLU A 50 11.26 0.85 8.20
N VAL A 51 10.53 0.09 9.02
CA VAL A 51 11.12 -0.85 9.98
C VAL A 51 10.79 -2.26 9.51
N GLN A 52 11.83 -3.06 9.26
CA GLN A 52 11.70 -4.45 8.85
C GLN A 52 12.30 -5.38 9.91
N SER A 53 11.58 -6.46 10.24
CA SER A 53 12.07 -7.51 11.13
C SER A 53 12.23 -8.84 10.37
N GLY A 54 13.41 -9.47 10.46
CA GLY A 54 13.72 -10.72 9.77
C GLY A 54 15.21 -10.93 9.53
N ASN A 55 15.58 -12.14 9.09
CA ASN A 55 16.96 -12.61 9.28
C ASN A 55 17.98 -12.22 8.18
N ASP A 56 17.57 -11.66 7.03
CA ASP A 56 18.51 -11.21 5.98
C ASP A 56 17.90 -10.11 5.10
N LEU A 57 18.68 -9.07 4.78
CA LEU A 57 18.38 -8.02 3.79
C LEU A 57 18.95 -8.46 2.42
N VAL A 58 18.13 -9.10 1.59
CA VAL A 58 18.54 -9.49 0.23
C VAL A 58 17.67 -8.73 -0.76
N GLU A 59 18.29 -7.94 -1.65
CA GLU A 59 17.59 -7.09 -2.62
C GLU A 59 16.85 -7.88 -3.73
N ASP A 60 17.19 -9.16 -3.92
CA ASP A 60 16.60 -10.02 -4.96
C ASP A 60 15.15 -10.48 -4.67
N ASP A 61 14.56 -10.11 -3.54
CA ASP A 61 13.20 -10.53 -3.13
C ASP A 61 12.08 -9.58 -3.59
N ILE A 62 12.32 -8.73 -4.60
CA ILE A 62 11.32 -7.78 -5.11
C ILE A 62 10.60 -8.35 -6.33
N VAL A 63 9.33 -8.74 -6.16
CA VAL A 63 8.43 -9.08 -7.27
C VAL A 63 7.68 -7.83 -7.71
N ARG A 64 8.00 -7.32 -8.91
CA ARG A 64 7.27 -6.20 -9.54
C ARG A 64 6.02 -6.72 -10.23
N ILE A 65 4.85 -6.27 -9.78
CA ILE A 65 3.55 -6.68 -10.32
C ILE A 65 3.07 -5.68 -11.39
N PHE A 66 3.21 -4.39 -11.10
CA PHE A 66 2.84 -3.29 -11.99
C PHE A 66 4.00 -2.32 -12.13
N MET A 67 4.11 -1.70 -13.30
CA MET A 67 5.18 -0.73 -13.62
C MET A 67 4.70 0.71 -13.55
N SER A 68 3.39 0.94 -13.55
CA SER A 68 2.76 2.26 -13.49
C SER A 68 1.67 2.29 -12.42
N TRP A 69 1.41 3.48 -11.86
CA TRP A 69 0.30 3.64 -10.93
C TRP A 69 -1.06 3.55 -11.63
N ASP A 70 -1.16 3.93 -12.90
CA ASP A 70 -2.38 3.75 -13.70
C ASP A 70 -2.82 2.29 -13.75
N ASP A 71 -1.86 1.35 -13.79
CA ASP A 71 -2.18 -0.08 -13.73
C ASP A 71 -2.63 -0.51 -12.32
N VAL A 72 -2.07 0.09 -11.27
CA VAL A 72 -2.54 -0.12 -9.89
C VAL A 72 -3.99 0.33 -9.75
N GLU A 73 -4.32 1.54 -10.19
CA GLU A 73 -5.69 2.09 -10.14
C GLU A 73 -6.70 1.26 -10.94
N LYS A 74 -6.29 0.65 -12.06
CA LYS A 74 -7.18 -0.25 -12.85
C LYS A 74 -7.47 -1.58 -12.15
N HIS A 75 -6.55 -2.07 -11.31
CA HIS A 75 -6.65 -3.40 -10.70
C HIS A 75 -6.98 -3.37 -9.20
N CYS A 76 -6.94 -2.19 -8.58
CA CYS A 76 -7.14 -1.98 -7.15
C CYS A 76 -8.35 -1.05 -6.91
N THR A 77 -8.91 -1.08 -5.71
CA THR A 77 -10.09 -0.29 -5.33
C THR A 77 -9.72 0.72 -4.24
N LYS A 78 -10.20 1.97 -4.35
CA LYS A 78 -9.99 2.98 -3.30
C LYS A 78 -10.85 2.70 -2.07
N ALA A 79 -10.23 2.73 -0.90
CA ALA A 79 -10.87 2.63 0.39
C ALA A 79 -11.79 3.84 0.57
N GLY A 80 -13.11 3.61 0.56
CA GLY A 80 -14.11 4.68 0.63
C GLY A 80 -14.95 4.83 -0.64
N ASP A 81 -14.57 4.21 -1.76
CA ASP A 81 -15.45 4.06 -2.91
C ASP A 81 -16.60 3.11 -2.55
N LYS A 82 -17.67 3.70 -2.02
CA LYS A 82 -18.99 3.05 -1.92
C LYS A 82 -19.59 2.91 -3.32
N HIS A 83 -18.98 2.13 -4.18
CA HIS A 83 -19.77 1.30 -5.10
C HIS A 83 -20.08 -0.02 -4.38
N LEU A 84 -20.83 0.10 -3.28
CA LEU A 84 -21.72 -0.96 -2.86
C LEU A 84 -22.65 -1.22 -4.07
N LYS A 85 -22.30 -2.16 -4.93
CA LYS A 85 -23.32 -3.02 -5.52
C LYS A 85 -23.93 -3.76 -4.34
N ARG A 86 -24.87 -3.09 -3.66
CA ARG A 86 -25.90 -3.76 -2.89
C ARG A 86 -26.57 -4.66 -3.91
N LEU A 87 -26.19 -5.93 -3.94
CA LEU A 87 -27.03 -6.97 -4.51
C LEU A 87 -28.29 -6.98 -3.64
N ASN A 88 -29.27 -6.19 -4.06
CA ASN A 88 -30.67 -6.35 -3.70
C ASN A 88 -31.38 -6.89 -4.94
N HIS A 89 -32.35 -7.78 -4.68
CA HIS A 89 -33.15 -8.60 -5.60
C HIS A 89 -32.45 -9.91 -6.03
N ALA A 90 -32.92 -11.10 -5.66
CA ALA A 90 -34.16 -11.53 -5.00
C ALA A 90 -33.94 -12.89 -4.33
#